data_AF-A0A965K1X5-F1
#
_entry.id   AF-A0A965K1X5-F1
#
_cell.length_a   1.000
_cell.length_b   1.000
_cell.length_c   1.000
_cell.angle_alpha   90.00
_cell.angle_beta   90.00
_cell.angle_gamma   90.00
#
_symmetry.space_group_name_H-M   'P 1'
#
loop_
_entity.id
_entity.type
_entity.pdbx_description
1 polymer ?
#
loop_
_entity_poly.entity_id
_entity_poly.type
_entity_poly.pdbx_seq_one_letter_code
_entity_poly.pdbx_strand_id
1 'polypeptide(L)' 'MDFAFAAWHEDGRWVVNPLPLDLADNIDALIRELQHEAQNGGAICLMSINDECFIAIRVLGDDVRILVSDVVMATEWPIA' A
#
# COMPACT_ATOMS: atom_id res chain seq x y z
N MET A 1 -9.44 -8.41 -5.36
CA MET A 1 -8.09 -8.20 -4.81
C MET A 1 -7.50 -9.55 -4.50
N ASP A 2 -6.35 -9.88 -5.06
CA ASP A 2 -5.76 -11.23 -5.01
C ASP A 2 -4.62 -11.30 -4.01
N PHE A 3 -3.86 -10.21 -3.87
CA PHE A 3 -2.86 -10.03 -2.84
C PHE A 3 -2.73 -8.58 -2.41
N ALA A 4 -2.28 -8.40 -1.17
CA ALA A 4 -1.79 -7.14 -0.63
C ALA A 4 -0.65 -7.45 0.34
N PHE A 5 0.40 -6.64 0.33
CA PHE A 5 1.50 -6.77 1.28
C PHE A 5 2.09 -5.42 1.64
N ALA A 6 2.47 -5.28 2.91
CA ALA A 6 3.27 -4.18 3.41
C ALA A 6 4.74 -4.59 3.46
N ALA A 7 5.63 -3.67 3.10
CA ALA A 7 7.06 -3.82 3.25
C ALA A 7 7.65 -2.59 3.93
N TRP A 8 8.50 -2.80 4.92
CA TRP A 8 9.21 -1.75 5.65
C TRP A 8 10.58 -2.22 6.08
N HIS A 9 11.33 -1.31 6.70
CA HIS A 9 12.68 -1.60 7.14
C HIS A 9 12.74 -1.69 8.67
N GLU A 10 13.25 -2.82 9.16
CA GLU A 10 13.46 -3.10 10.58
C GLU A 10 14.86 -3.71 10.75
N ASP A 11 15.65 -3.21 11.69
CA ASP A 11 16.99 -3.72 12.02
C ASP A 11 17.93 -3.96 10.82
N GLY A 12 17.91 -3.04 9.85
CA GLY A 12 18.79 -3.14 8.68
C GLY A 12 18.29 -4.08 7.58
N ARG A 13 17.04 -4.57 7.67
CA ARG A 13 16.46 -5.57 6.78
C ARG A 13 15.07 -5.19 6.33
N TRP A 14 14.69 -5.70 5.16
CA TRP A 14 13.30 -5.65 4.70
C TRP A 14 12.47 -6.68 5.45
N VAL A 15 11.35 -6.22 5.99
CA VAL A 15 10.24 -7.05 6.45
C VAL A 15 9.13 -6.92 5.43
N VAL A 16 8.47 -8.03 5.10
CA VAL A 16 7.34 -8.07 4.18
C VAL A 16 6.25 -8.92 4.81
N ASN A 17 5.09 -8.32 5.05
CA ASN A 17 3.93 -9.02 5.61
C ASN A 17 2.73 -8.95 4.67
N PRO A 18 2.00 -10.06 4.50
CA PRO A 18 0.71 -10.03 3.82
C PRO A 18 -0.27 -9.17 4.63
N LEU A 19 -1.09 -8.40 3.92
CA LEU A 19 -2.16 -7.61 4.51
C LEU A 19 -3.49 -8.35 4.34
N PRO A 20 -4.41 -8.22 5.31
CA PRO A 20 -5.78 -8.65 5.13
C PRO A 20 -6.41 -8.00 3.90
N LEU A 21 -7.10 -8.77 3.06
CA LEU A 21 -7.68 -8.25 1.82
C LEU A 21 -8.81 -7.23 2.09
N ASP A 22 -9.52 -7.39 3.19
CA ASP A 22 -10.56 -6.45 3.66
C ASP A 22 -9.97 -5.11 4.15
N LEU A 23 -8.76 -5.13 4.73
CA LEU A 23 -8.03 -3.90 5.06
C LEU A 23 -7.66 -3.13 3.79
N ALA A 24 -7.30 -3.84 2.73
CA ALA A 24 -6.88 -3.25 1.48
C ALA A 24 -8.03 -2.56 0.71
N ASP A 25 -9.29 -2.89 1.02
CA ASP A 25 -10.48 -2.17 0.53
C ASP A 25 -10.67 -0.80 1.22
N ASN A 26 -9.93 -0.50 2.30
CA ASN A 26 -10.00 0.77 3.04
C ASN A 26 -8.63 1.45 3.09
N ILE A 27 -8.41 2.38 2.16
CA ILE A 27 -7.11 3.05 2.00
C ILE A 27 -6.72 3.90 3.21
N ASP A 28 -7.68 4.54 3.90
CA ASP A 28 -7.37 5.30 5.10
C ASP A 28 -6.88 4.39 6.24
N ALA A 29 -7.52 3.23 6.41
CA ALA A 29 -7.09 2.24 7.40
C ALA A 29 -5.72 1.64 7.03
N LEU A 30 -5.50 1.36 5.73
CA LEU A 30 -4.23 0.87 5.21
C LEU A 30 -3.09 1.88 5.42
N ILE A 31 -3.31 3.17 5.16
CA ILE A 31 -2.32 4.22 5.42
C ILE A 31 -1.95 4.26 6.90
N ARG A 32 -2.93 4.16 7.81
CA ARG A 32 -2.66 4.12 9.26
C ARG A 32 -1.84 2.90 9.67
N GLU A 33 -2.13 1.74 9.09
CA GLU A 33 -1.36 0.52 9.33
C GLU A 33 0.09 0.70 8.86
N LEU A 34 0.30 1.22 7.64
CA LEU A 34 1.63 1.50 7.12
C LEU A 34 2.38 2.53 7.97
N GLN A 35 1.72 3.56 8.49
CA GLN A 35 2.31 4.53 9.43
C GLN A 35 2.75 3.86 10.74
N HIS A 36 2.00 2.85 11.22
CA HIS A 36 2.35 2.10 12.42
C HIS A 36 3.62 1.26 12.23
N GLU A 37 3.73 0.57 11.09
CA GLU A 37 4.89 -0.28 10.76
C GLU A 37 6.14 0.54 10.36
N ALA A 38 5.96 1.77 9.88
CA ALA A 38 7.00 2.67 9.37
C ALA A 38 7.96 3.26 10.43
N GLN A 39 8.30 2.53 11.50
CA GLN A 39 9.02 3.05 12.67
C GLN A 39 10.37 3.73 12.35
N ASN A 40 11.06 3.37 11.25
CA ASN A 40 12.43 3.83 10.95
C ASN A 40 12.75 4.10 9.46
N GLY A 41 11.77 4.42 8.62
CA GLY A 41 12.09 4.68 7.20
C GLY A 41 10.94 4.77 6.22
N GLY A 42 9.70 4.74 6.73
CA GLY A 42 8.53 4.60 5.88
C GLY A 42 8.17 3.14 5.64
N ALA A 43 7.02 2.95 5.00
CA ALA A 43 6.51 1.66 4.57
C ALA A 43 5.93 1.80 3.16
N ILE A 44 5.88 0.69 2.43
CA ILE A 44 5.22 0.59 1.13
C ILE A 44 4.20 -0.55 1.16
N CYS A 45 2.98 -0.29 0.69
CA CYS A 45 2.04 -1.34 0.33
C CYS A 45 2.08 -1.57 -1.18
N LEU A 46 1.99 -2.83 -1.60
CA LEU A 46 1.62 -3.21 -2.96
C LEU A 46 0.38 -4.09 -2.93
N MET A 47 -0.61 -3.78 -3.77
CA MET A 47 -1.87 -4.54 -3.85
C MET A 47 -2.33 -4.68 -5.30
N SER A 48 -2.84 -5.86 -5.66
CA SER A 48 -3.45 -6.13 -6.97
C SER A 48 -4.88 -5.61 -7.05
N ILE A 49 -5.36 -5.18 -8.21
CA ILE A 49 -6.77 -4.85 -8.43
C ILE A 49 -7.30 -5.71 -9.59
N ASN A 50 -8.19 -6.66 -9.25
CA ASN A 50 -8.95 -7.51 -10.18
C ASN A 50 -8.13 -8.07 -11.37
N ASP A 51 -6.88 -8.49 -11.16
CA ASP A 51 -5.92 -8.89 -12.22
C ASP A 51 -5.63 -7.84 -13.33
N GLU A 52 -6.16 -6.62 -13.22
CA GLU A 52 -6.07 -5.57 -14.23
C GLU A 52 -4.92 -4.59 -13.97
N CYS A 53 -4.66 -4.26 -12.70
CA CYS A 53 -3.58 -3.35 -12.33
C CYS A 53 -3.05 -3.62 -10.91
N PHE A 54 -2.09 -2.81 -10.46
CA PHE A 54 -1.69 -2.75 -9.06
C PHE A 54 -1.62 -1.31 -8.56
N ILE A 55 -1.76 -1.16 -7.24
CA ILE A 55 -1.56 0.08 -6.52
C ILE A 55 -0.34 -0.07 -5.62
N ALA A 56 0.52 0.94 -5.62
CA ALA A 56 1.59 1.11 -4.66
C ALA A 56 1.32 2.33 -3.79
N ILE A 57 1.32 2.16 -2.46
CA ILE A 57 1.16 3.26 -1.50
C ILE A 57 2.43 3.36 -0.69
N ARG A 58 3.11 4.50 -0.75
CA ARG A 58 4.26 4.80 0.08
C ARG A 58 3.86 5.78 1.18
N VAL A 59 4.25 5.45 2.40
CA VAL A 59 4.13 6.31 3.57
C VAL A 59 5.53 6.65 4.08
N LEU A 60 5.80 7.93 4.35
CA LEU A 60 6.99 8.40 5.04
C LEU A 60 6.60 9.50 6.04
N GLY A 61 6.33 9.12 7.28
CA GLY A 61 5.70 10.01 8.25
C GLY A 61 4.29 10.38 7.78
N ASP A 62 4.06 11.68 7.58
CA ASP A 62 2.80 12.21 7.06
C ASP A 62 2.78 12.34 5.51
N ASP A 63 3.92 12.13 4.82
CA ASP A 63 3.96 12.14 3.35
C ASP A 63 3.42 10.80 2.81
N VAL A 64 2.26 10.87 2.16
CA VAL A 64 1.60 9.73 1.50
C VAL A 64 1.64 9.92 0.00
N ARG A 65 2.13 8.91 -0.71
CA ARG A 65 2.14 8.88 -2.18
C ARG A 65 1.48 7.62 -2.69
N ILE A 66 0.61 7.78 -3.67
CA ILE A 66 -0.12 6.69 -4.31
C ILE A 66 0.29 6.65 -5.77
N LEU A 67 0.62 5.45 -6.25
CA LEU A 67 0.84 5.14 -7.65
C LEU A 67 -0.16 4.08 -8.06
N VAL A 68 -0.86 4.34 -9.16
CA VAL A 68 -1.69 3.35 -9.85
C VAL A 68 -0.94 2.96 -11.13
N SER A 69 -0.77 1.66 -11.35
CA SER A 69 0.08 1.16 -12.45
C SER A 69 -0.50 1.39 -13.84
N ASP A 70 -1.79 1.64 -13.93
CA ASP A 70 -2.53 1.79 -15.18
C ASP A 70 -3.37 3.08 -15.16
N VAL A 71 -3.31 3.86 -16.24
CA VAL A 71 -3.96 5.19 -16.33
C VAL A 71 -5.47 5.10 -16.44
N VAL A 72 -6.00 4.07 -17.08
CA VAL A 72 -7.45 3.85 -17.22
C VAL A 72 -8.02 3.44 -15.87
N MET A 73 -7.35 2.50 -15.20
CA MET A 73 -7.72 2.16 -13.82
C MET A 73 -7.56 3.33 -12.87
N ALA A 74 -6.54 4.18 -13.06
CA ALA A 74 -6.37 5.38 -12.25
C ALA A 74 -7.53 6.36 -12.39
N THR A 75 -8.23 6.42 -13.52
CA THR A 75 -9.39 7.32 -13.70
C THR A 75 -10.72 6.71 -13.26
N GLU A 76 -10.83 5.39 -13.22
CA GLU A 76 -12.08 4.67 -12.92
C GLU A 76 -12.14 4.16 -11.48
N TRP A 77 -10.99 3.93 -10.85
CA TRP A 77 -10.91 3.39 -9.50
C TRP A 77 -11.28 4.48 -8.47
N PRO A 78 -12.17 4.19 -7.49
CA PRO A 78 -12.85 5.20 -6.66
C PRO A 78 -11.99 5.97 -5.63
N ILE A 79 -10.68 6.08 -5.85
CA ILE A 79 -9.74 6.88 -5.06
C ILE A 79 -9.11 8.06 -5.82
N ALA A 80 -9.37 8.20 -7.12
CA ALA A 80 -8.95 9.37 -7.90
C ALA A 80 -10.04 10.45 -8.00
#